data_AF-A0A6P6K354-F1
#
_entry.id   AF-A0A6P6K354-F1
#
_cell.length_a   1.000
_cell.length_b   1.000
_cell.length_c   1.000
_cell.angle_alpha   90.00
_cell.angle_beta   90.00
_cell.angle_gamma   90.00
#
_symmetry.space_group_name_H-M   'P 1'
#
loop_
_entity.id
_entity.type
_entity.pdbx_description
1 polymer ?
#
loop_
_entity_poly.entity_id
_entity_poly.type
_entity_poly.pdbx_seq_one_letter_code
_entity_poly.pdbx_strand_id
1 'polypeptide(L)'
;PPSLSFQGSDWTLSELDALLLIGTVGHTLSLGSSSFIEEEHQTWYFLLNTLCLAIFQDVCRKYFREQRHRGEERDEGPLLPSSTEEGPSFSPAVELGMSSGSEKWLALATPLLTLTCCRLLRSLNQTGVQWAHLPDFGHWLNSGDHKAFLSVLAAVSLVLIFLLVQRHCSLVSKIALALGLLGVYSYRAAVGNVLFPWQRSSRAVSKGTVEAQFVYVFVLGILFTGVKDRLRSQVMSSAVDSRRLKSRGLWEVYSGVVLLVALLFRAHNLPTLACCLLIQTIMAQFIWKKLHYDAAQTTIMHYWFGQAFFYFQGNSNNIGTVDISVGFVGLDSYVEAPAIFLTALSTYAGPLLWACHLLCFLSSQRDRAGMGLGHGSYCFALLRSIPAVFYVVLVTSLRYHLFIWSVFSPKLLYEAMHTLITAAVCLFFTFMDQERSARP
;
A
#
# COMPACT_ATOMS: atom_id res chain seq x y z
N PRO A 1 -16.50 -13.80 52.93
CA PRO A 1 -16.34 -14.13 51.49
C PRO A 1 -17.13 -13.14 50.61
N PRO A 2 -16.50 -12.09 50.08
CA PRO A 2 -17.15 -11.25 49.08
C PRO A 2 -17.11 -12.00 47.75
N SER A 3 -18.28 -12.16 47.14
CA SER A 3 -18.47 -12.70 45.80
C SER A 3 -17.84 -11.77 44.77
N LEU A 4 -16.74 -12.22 44.16
CA LEU A 4 -16.21 -11.65 42.92
C LEU A 4 -17.23 -11.89 41.80
N SER A 5 -18.03 -10.87 41.50
CA SER A 5 -18.76 -10.79 40.24
C SER A 5 -17.73 -10.68 39.11
N PHE A 6 -17.53 -11.78 38.37
CA PHE A 6 -16.92 -11.72 37.05
C PHE A 6 -17.84 -10.86 36.16
N GLN A 7 -17.49 -9.58 35.97
CA GLN A 7 -17.96 -8.83 34.81
C GLN A 7 -17.38 -9.54 33.58
N GLY A 8 -18.22 -10.34 32.92
CA GLY A 8 -17.92 -10.79 31.57
C GLY A 8 -17.66 -9.56 30.71
N SER A 9 -16.49 -9.49 30.10
CA SER A 9 -16.23 -8.52 29.04
C SER A 9 -17.18 -8.89 27.89
N ASP A 10 -18.27 -8.16 27.72
CA ASP A 10 -19.07 -8.26 26.51
C ASP A 10 -18.20 -7.76 25.35
N TRP A 11 -17.63 -8.70 24.59
CA TRP A 11 -16.98 -8.41 23.32
C TRP A 11 -18.05 -7.93 22.34
N THR A 12 -18.38 -6.65 22.40
CA THR A 12 -19.27 -6.02 21.43
C THR A 12 -18.47 -5.85 20.13
N LEU A 13 -18.59 -6.84 19.24
CA LEU A 13 -18.03 -6.77 17.89
C LEU A 13 -18.58 -5.53 17.18
N SER A 14 -17.69 -4.63 16.75
CA SER A 14 -18.10 -3.50 15.91
C SER A 14 -18.62 -4.02 14.57
N GLU A 15 -19.55 -3.29 13.95
CA GLU A 15 -19.99 -3.60 12.58
C GLU A 15 -18.81 -3.70 11.60
N LEU A 16 -17.76 -2.89 11.80
CA LEU A 16 -16.54 -2.94 11.01
C LEU A 16 -15.74 -4.23 11.27
N ASP A 17 -15.67 -4.70 12.52
CA ASP A 17 -14.97 -5.95 12.87
C ASP A 17 -15.67 -7.14 12.22
N ALA A 18 -17.01 -7.17 12.28
CA ALA A 18 -17.81 -8.19 11.62
C ALA A 18 -17.56 -8.19 10.11
N LEU A 19 -17.53 -7.01 9.47
CA LEU A 19 -17.25 -6.88 8.03
C LEU A 19 -15.85 -7.38 7.67
N LEU A 20 -14.82 -6.99 8.41
CA LEU A 20 -13.44 -7.38 8.16
C LEU A 20 -13.23 -8.90 8.36
N LEU A 21 -13.85 -9.47 9.40
CA LEU A 21 -13.79 -10.90 9.67
C LEU A 21 -14.54 -11.71 8.62
N ILE A 22 -15.81 -11.37 8.38
CA ILE A 22 -16.68 -12.07 7.40
C ILE A 22 -16.08 -11.95 6.00
N GLY A 23 -15.56 -10.79 5.61
CA GLY A 23 -14.92 -10.60 4.31
C GLY A 23 -13.67 -11.45 4.12
N THR A 24 -12.83 -11.55 5.17
CA THR A 24 -11.60 -12.35 5.13
C THR A 24 -11.90 -13.85 5.10
N VAL A 25 -12.84 -14.32 5.93
CA VAL A 25 -13.29 -15.72 5.94
C VAL A 25 -14.01 -16.05 4.62
N GLY A 26 -14.86 -15.15 4.14
CA GLY A 26 -15.59 -15.28 2.87
C GLY A 26 -14.65 -15.40 1.68
N HIS A 27 -13.58 -14.59 1.61
CA HIS A 27 -12.53 -14.75 0.61
C HIS A 27 -11.88 -16.14 0.70
N THR A 28 -11.51 -16.59 1.89
CA THR A 28 -10.90 -17.91 2.10
C THR A 28 -11.80 -19.03 1.57
N LEU A 29 -13.09 -18.99 1.91
CA LEU A 29 -14.08 -19.97 1.43
C LEU A 29 -14.31 -19.87 -0.08
N SER A 30 -14.21 -18.68 -0.67
CA SER A 30 -14.37 -18.47 -2.12
C SER A 30 -13.32 -19.22 -2.95
N LEU A 31 -12.13 -19.48 -2.39
CA LEU A 31 -11.10 -20.33 -3.00
C LEU A 31 -11.56 -21.78 -3.19
N GLY A 32 -12.70 -22.16 -2.60
CA GLY A 32 -13.49 -23.37 -2.85
C GLY A 32 -13.81 -23.66 -4.32
N SER A 33 -13.95 -22.61 -5.13
CA SER A 33 -14.46 -22.71 -6.49
C SER A 33 -13.45 -22.22 -7.53
N SER A 34 -13.30 -22.99 -8.61
CA SER A 34 -12.47 -22.59 -9.76
C SER A 34 -12.90 -21.25 -10.35
N SER A 35 -14.20 -20.97 -10.48
CA SER A 35 -14.70 -19.70 -11.02
C SER A 35 -14.35 -18.49 -10.15
N PHE A 36 -14.41 -18.64 -8.82
CA PHE A 36 -14.02 -17.58 -7.88
C PHE A 36 -12.51 -17.38 -7.83
N ILE A 37 -11.71 -18.41 -8.14
CA ILE A 37 -10.25 -18.27 -8.30
C ILE A 37 -9.92 -17.54 -9.59
N GLU A 38 -10.56 -17.87 -10.71
CA GLU A 38 -10.35 -17.18 -11.99
C GLU A 38 -10.68 -15.68 -11.88
N GLU A 39 -11.81 -15.36 -11.24
CA GLU A 39 -12.32 -14.00 -11.10
C GLU A 39 -12.08 -13.40 -9.70
N GLU A 40 -11.02 -13.83 -9.01
CA GLU A 40 -10.73 -13.41 -7.62
C GLU A 40 -10.59 -11.88 -7.47
N HIS A 41 -10.11 -11.21 -8.52
CA HIS A 41 -10.04 -9.76 -8.57
C HIS A 41 -11.40 -9.10 -8.32
N GLN A 42 -12.51 -9.69 -8.79
CA GLN A 42 -13.87 -9.18 -8.52
C GLN A 42 -14.20 -9.28 -7.03
N THR A 43 -13.80 -10.36 -6.36
CA THR A 43 -13.97 -10.53 -4.91
C THR A 43 -13.26 -9.42 -4.16
N TRP A 44 -12.00 -9.13 -4.49
CA TRP A 44 -11.25 -8.05 -3.86
C TRP A 44 -11.81 -6.66 -4.17
N TYR A 45 -12.25 -6.40 -5.40
CA TYR A 45 -12.91 -5.13 -5.74
C TYR A 45 -14.22 -4.94 -4.98
N PHE A 46 -15.02 -6.00 -4.82
CA PHE A 46 -16.25 -5.97 -4.05
C PHE A 46 -15.98 -5.72 -2.55
N LEU A 47 -15.03 -6.45 -1.96
CA LEU A 47 -14.63 -6.27 -0.57
C LEU A 47 -14.10 -4.85 -0.31
N LEU A 48 -13.27 -4.34 -1.22
CA LEU A 48 -12.69 -3.00 -1.07
C LEU A 48 -13.74 -1.88 -1.20
N ASN A 49 -14.67 -2.01 -2.15
CA ASN A 49 -15.76 -1.04 -2.28
C ASN A 49 -16.66 -1.04 -1.05
N THR A 50 -17.02 -2.23 -0.56
CA THR A 50 -17.81 -2.39 0.67
C THR A 50 -17.09 -1.80 1.88
N LEU A 51 -15.77 -2.03 1.99
CA LEU A 51 -14.94 -1.41 3.03
C LEU A 51 -14.95 0.12 2.96
N CYS A 52 -14.80 0.71 1.77
CA CYS A 52 -14.83 2.17 1.62
C CYS A 52 -16.20 2.76 2.01
N LEU A 53 -17.30 2.08 1.68
CA LEU A 53 -18.65 2.48 2.10
C LEU A 53 -18.84 2.37 3.62
N ALA A 54 -18.33 1.29 4.23
CA ALA A 54 -18.38 1.11 5.68
C ALA A 54 -17.59 2.21 6.42
N ILE A 55 -16.39 2.55 5.92
CA ILE A 55 -15.59 3.66 6.47
C ILE A 55 -16.32 4.99 6.28
N PHE A 56 -16.91 5.23 5.10
CA PHE A 56 -17.72 6.43 4.87
C PHE A 56 -18.85 6.55 5.89
N GLN A 57 -19.55 5.44 6.16
CA GLN A 57 -20.60 5.41 7.16
C GLN A 57 -20.06 5.64 8.59
N ASP A 58 -18.91 5.08 8.95
CA ASP A 58 -18.27 5.29 10.25
C ASP A 58 -17.83 6.76 10.43
N VAL A 59 -17.25 7.36 9.39
CA VAL A 59 -16.92 8.80 9.35
C VAL A 59 -18.18 9.65 9.52
N CYS A 60 -19.26 9.33 8.80
CA CYS A 60 -20.55 10.01 8.96
C CYS A 60 -21.07 9.92 10.40
N ARG A 61 -21.06 8.72 10.99
CA ARG A 61 -21.52 8.51 12.38
C ARG A 61 -20.68 9.31 13.36
N LYS A 62 -19.35 9.24 13.28
CA LYS A 62 -18.47 9.93 14.24
C LYS A 62 -18.57 11.46 14.14
N TYR A 63 -18.42 12.02 12.94
CA TYR A 63 -18.34 13.48 12.79
C TYR A 63 -19.68 14.21 12.85
N PHE A 64 -20.79 13.58 12.41
CA PHE A 64 -22.09 14.24 12.31
C PHE A 64 -23.08 13.84 13.41
N ARG A 65 -22.87 12.71 14.10
CA ARG A 65 -23.71 12.34 15.26
C ARG A 65 -23.30 13.09 16.54
N GLU A 66 -22.01 13.41 16.71
CA GLU A 66 -21.53 14.30 17.79
C GLU A 66 -22.13 15.70 17.73
N GLN A 67 -22.49 16.19 16.54
CA GLN A 67 -23.10 17.50 16.37
C GLN A 67 -24.52 17.58 16.93
N ARG A 68 -25.22 16.44 17.02
CA ARG A 68 -26.56 16.38 17.64
C ARG A 68 -26.47 16.56 19.16
N HIS A 69 -25.49 15.93 19.80
CA HIS A 69 -25.25 16.11 21.25
C HIS A 69 -24.74 17.53 21.60
N ARG A 70 -23.83 18.13 20.82
CA ARG A 70 -23.39 19.53 21.06
C ARG A 70 -24.44 20.60 20.73
N GLY A 71 -25.42 20.26 19.90
CA GLY A 71 -26.57 21.12 19.60
C GLY A 71 -27.61 21.08 20.73
N GLU A 72 -27.84 19.90 21.30
CA GLU A 72 -28.77 19.70 22.42
C GLU A 72 -28.21 20.25 23.74
N GLU A 73 -26.90 20.16 23.99
CA GLU A 73 -26.25 20.81 25.16
C GLU A 73 -26.22 22.34 25.10
N ARG A 74 -26.46 22.95 23.93
CA ARG A 74 -26.51 24.42 23.78
C ARG A 74 -27.89 25.02 24.11
N ASP A 75 -28.93 24.19 24.24
CA ASP A 75 -30.28 24.63 24.57
C ASP A 75 -30.62 24.50 26.07
N GLU A 76 -29.69 23.99 26.90
CA GLU A 76 -29.80 24.03 28.36
C GLU A 76 -28.77 24.99 28.99
N GLY A 77 -29.19 26.24 29.22
CA GLY A 77 -28.80 27.10 30.38
C GLY A 77 -27.31 27.39 30.71
N PRO A 78 -26.92 28.65 31.01
CA PRO A 78 -25.52 29.03 31.21
C PRO A 78 -25.04 28.82 32.65
N LEU A 79 -24.17 27.84 32.94
CA LEU A 79 -23.43 27.80 34.21
C LEU A 79 -21.98 27.26 34.06
N LEU A 80 -21.05 28.21 34.18
CA LEU A 80 -19.67 28.14 34.68
C LEU A 80 -18.57 27.38 33.88
N PRO A 81 -17.39 28.02 33.66
CA PRO A 81 -16.26 27.40 32.99
C PRO A 81 -15.43 26.57 33.99
N SER A 82 -15.45 25.25 33.87
CA SER A 82 -14.41 24.41 34.45
C SER A 82 -13.23 24.33 33.48
N SER A 83 -12.20 25.12 33.79
CA SER A 83 -10.87 24.99 33.21
C SER A 83 -10.32 23.59 33.50
N THR A 84 -10.32 22.73 32.49
CA THR A 84 -9.45 21.56 32.46
C THR A 84 -8.68 21.63 31.16
N GLU A 85 -7.40 22.00 31.27
CA GLU A 85 -6.46 22.04 30.17
C GLU A 85 -6.29 20.63 29.59
N GLU A 86 -7.06 20.30 28.56
CA GLU A 86 -6.71 19.22 27.66
C GLU A 86 -5.52 19.67 26.81
N GLY A 87 -4.38 19.01 26.99
CA GLY A 87 -3.14 19.28 26.27
C GLY A 87 -3.32 19.23 24.75
N PRO A 88 -2.37 19.80 23.97
CA PRO A 88 -2.55 20.05 22.56
C PRO A 88 -2.73 18.74 21.79
N SER A 89 -3.98 18.44 21.43
CA SER A 89 -4.30 17.39 20.47
C SER A 89 -3.67 17.76 19.13
N PHE A 90 -2.79 16.91 18.63
CA PHE A 90 -2.12 17.10 17.35
C PHE A 90 -3.18 17.10 16.23
N SER A 91 -3.56 18.29 15.74
CA SER A 91 -4.38 18.44 14.55
C SER A 91 -3.49 18.75 13.33
N PRO A 92 -3.64 18.02 12.20
CA PRO A 92 -2.98 18.35 10.93
C PRO A 92 -3.34 19.74 10.40
N ALA A 93 -4.43 20.34 10.90
CA ALA A 93 -4.88 21.70 10.64
C ALA A 93 -3.77 22.73 10.83
N VAL A 94 -2.88 22.51 11.80
CA VAL A 94 -1.74 23.41 12.05
C VAL A 94 -0.63 23.23 11.02
N GLU A 95 -0.44 22.01 10.48
CA GLU A 95 0.61 21.69 9.51
C GLU A 95 0.21 22.06 8.06
N LEU A 96 -1.09 22.16 7.78
CA LEU A 96 -1.66 22.55 6.48
C LEU A 96 -2.41 23.90 6.48
N GLY A 97 -2.48 24.60 7.63
CA GLY A 97 -3.17 25.89 7.75
C GLY A 97 -4.69 25.83 7.52
N MET A 98 -5.33 24.68 7.79
CA MET A 98 -6.72 24.41 7.42
C MET A 98 -7.68 24.61 8.60
N SER A 99 -8.89 25.13 8.32
CA SER A 99 -9.91 25.32 9.35
C SER A 99 -10.47 23.97 9.84
N SER A 100 -10.86 23.87 11.10
CA SER A 100 -11.44 22.63 11.69
C SER A 100 -12.65 22.10 10.92
N GLY A 101 -13.41 22.99 10.24
CA GLY A 101 -14.50 22.59 9.34
C GLY A 101 -13.99 21.88 8.08
N SER A 102 -12.94 22.38 7.44
CA SER A 102 -12.39 21.79 6.22
C SER A 102 -11.79 20.39 6.41
N GLU A 103 -11.24 20.10 7.59
CA GLU A 103 -10.74 18.75 7.92
C GLU A 103 -11.84 17.69 7.94
N LYS A 104 -13.03 18.03 8.47
CA LYS A 104 -14.18 17.10 8.52
C LYS A 104 -14.66 16.75 7.11
N TRP A 105 -14.76 17.76 6.25
CA TRP A 105 -15.13 17.56 4.85
C TRP A 105 -14.10 16.71 4.10
N LEU A 106 -12.81 16.87 4.43
CA LEU A 106 -11.75 16.08 3.81
C LEU A 106 -11.77 14.62 4.29
N ALA A 107 -12.05 14.37 5.57
CA ALA A 107 -12.27 13.02 6.08
C ALA A 107 -13.49 12.35 5.43
N LEU A 108 -14.58 13.09 5.22
CA LEU A 108 -15.78 12.61 4.53
C LEU A 108 -15.53 12.34 3.04
N ALA A 109 -14.75 13.20 2.38
CA ALA A 109 -14.41 13.05 0.96
C ALA A 109 -13.42 11.89 0.71
N THR A 110 -12.60 11.54 1.70
CA THR A 110 -11.51 10.55 1.53
C THR A 110 -12.00 9.19 1.00
N PRO A 111 -13.02 8.52 1.59
CA PRO A 111 -13.53 7.26 1.04
C PRO A 111 -14.12 7.38 -0.37
N LEU A 112 -14.75 8.51 -0.69
CA LEU A 112 -15.32 8.77 -2.02
C LEU A 112 -14.24 8.98 -3.07
N LEU A 113 -13.17 9.71 -2.70
CA LEU A 113 -11.99 9.87 -3.54
C LEU A 113 -11.29 8.53 -3.77
N THR A 114 -11.17 7.69 -2.74
CA THR A 114 -10.63 6.32 -2.86
C THR A 114 -11.47 5.48 -3.81
N LEU A 115 -12.81 5.47 -3.68
CA LEU A 115 -13.70 4.76 -4.61
C LEU A 115 -13.55 5.24 -6.06
N THR A 116 -13.44 6.56 -6.25
CA THR A 116 -13.22 7.16 -7.57
C THR A 116 -11.89 6.70 -8.16
N CYS A 117 -10.82 6.72 -7.36
CA CYS A 117 -9.51 6.21 -7.76
C CYS A 117 -9.57 4.71 -8.11
N CYS A 118 -10.18 3.87 -7.28
CA CYS A 118 -10.35 2.43 -7.56
C CYS A 118 -11.10 2.19 -8.87
N ARG A 119 -12.13 2.99 -9.17
CA ARG A 119 -12.89 2.89 -10.42
C ARG A 119 -12.02 3.25 -11.63
N LEU A 120 -11.22 4.30 -11.53
CA LEU A 120 -10.26 4.69 -12.58
C LEU A 120 -9.20 3.60 -12.78
N LEU A 121 -8.64 3.05 -11.71
CA LEU A 121 -7.63 1.99 -11.77
C LEU A 121 -8.15 0.71 -12.44
N ARG A 122 -9.39 0.33 -12.15
CA ARG A 122 -10.04 -0.81 -12.82
C ARG A 122 -10.22 -0.59 -14.32
N SER A 123 -10.40 0.64 -14.78
CA SER A 123 -10.48 0.96 -16.21
C SER A 123 -9.10 1.04 -16.89
N LEU A 124 -8.05 1.32 -16.11
CA LEU A 124 -6.69 1.44 -16.60
C LEU A 124 -6.13 0.08 -17.03
N ASN A 125 -6.29 -0.92 -16.17
CA ASN A 125 -5.89 -2.31 -16.43
C ASN A 125 -7.07 -3.24 -16.17
N GLN A 126 -7.62 -3.88 -17.21
CA GLN A 126 -8.56 -4.97 -17.00
C GLN A 126 -7.81 -6.19 -16.48
N THR A 127 -8.53 -6.94 -15.65
CA THR A 127 -8.06 -8.16 -15.01
C THR A 127 -9.08 -9.26 -15.26
N GLY A 128 -8.63 -10.51 -15.25
CA GLY A 128 -9.48 -11.67 -15.53
C GLY A 128 -9.35 -12.16 -16.96
N VAL A 129 -10.05 -13.26 -17.26
CA VAL A 129 -9.96 -13.93 -18.56
C VAL A 129 -11.15 -13.59 -19.47
N GLN A 130 -12.32 -13.34 -18.88
CA GLN A 130 -13.57 -13.17 -19.63
C GLN A 130 -13.55 -11.98 -20.60
N TRP A 131 -12.88 -10.89 -20.23
CA TRP A 131 -12.86 -9.63 -21.00
C TRP A 131 -11.49 -9.27 -21.56
N ALA A 132 -10.48 -10.14 -21.40
CA ALA A 132 -9.10 -9.88 -21.80
C ALA A 132 -8.90 -9.66 -23.32
N HIS A 133 -9.89 -10.02 -24.14
CA HIS A 133 -9.86 -9.81 -25.59
C HIS A 133 -10.24 -8.39 -26.00
N LEU A 134 -10.82 -7.59 -25.10
CA LEU A 134 -11.20 -6.21 -25.37
C LEU A 134 -10.03 -5.27 -25.04
N PRO A 135 -9.82 -4.19 -25.83
CA PRO A 135 -8.75 -3.25 -25.55
C PRO A 135 -9.10 -2.36 -24.34
N ASP A 136 -8.20 -2.35 -23.37
CA ASP A 136 -8.28 -1.50 -22.18
C ASP A 136 -7.75 -0.09 -22.42
N PHE A 137 -7.97 0.80 -21.45
CA PHE A 137 -7.33 2.11 -21.48
C PHE A 137 -5.79 1.99 -21.49
N GLY A 138 -5.20 1.00 -20.80
CA GLY A 138 -3.77 0.69 -20.88
C GLY A 138 -3.31 0.27 -22.28
N HIS A 139 -4.11 -0.52 -23.00
CA HIS A 139 -3.83 -0.89 -24.39
C HIS A 139 -3.93 0.32 -25.33
N TRP A 140 -4.96 1.14 -25.14
CA TRP A 140 -5.12 2.40 -25.86
C TRP A 140 -3.94 3.37 -25.61
N LEU A 141 -3.46 3.46 -24.36
CA LEU A 141 -2.29 4.25 -23.97
C LEU A 141 -0.99 3.81 -24.65
N ASN A 142 -0.80 2.50 -24.83
CA ASN A 142 0.38 1.94 -25.47
C ASN A 142 0.31 1.97 -27.00
N SER A 143 -0.81 2.41 -27.59
CA SER A 143 -0.91 2.59 -29.04
C SER A 143 0.03 3.69 -29.54
N GLY A 144 0.58 3.50 -30.74
CA GLY A 144 1.57 4.42 -31.31
C GLY A 144 1.05 5.86 -31.51
N ASP A 145 -0.26 6.00 -31.69
CA ASP A 145 -0.93 7.27 -31.97
C ASP A 145 -1.06 8.15 -30.71
N HIS A 146 -1.04 7.55 -29.52
CA HIS A 146 -1.29 8.24 -28.25
C HIS A 146 -0.04 8.39 -27.36
N LYS A 147 1.16 8.24 -27.94
CA LYS A 147 2.44 8.41 -27.23
C LYS A 147 2.58 9.76 -26.52
N ALA A 148 2.03 10.84 -27.09
CA ALA A 148 2.03 12.15 -26.45
C ALA A 148 1.22 12.15 -25.15
N PHE A 149 0.04 11.53 -25.15
CA PHE A 149 -0.79 11.42 -23.94
C PHE A 149 -0.10 10.56 -22.87
N LEU A 150 0.48 9.42 -23.27
CA LEU A 150 1.27 8.58 -22.36
C LEU A 150 2.45 9.35 -21.74
N SER A 151 3.13 10.20 -22.52
CA SER A 151 4.25 11.01 -22.03
C SER A 151 3.84 12.03 -20.97
N VAL A 152 2.71 12.72 -21.17
CA VAL A 152 2.16 13.69 -20.22
C VAL A 152 1.68 12.96 -18.97
N LEU A 153 0.95 11.86 -19.13
CA LEU A 153 0.44 11.08 -18.02
C LEU A 153 1.56 10.49 -17.15
N ALA A 154 2.63 9.98 -17.78
CA ALA A 154 3.82 9.50 -17.08
C ALA A 154 4.52 10.63 -16.31
N ALA A 155 4.70 11.81 -16.93
CA ALA A 155 5.32 12.96 -16.28
C ALA A 155 4.50 13.45 -15.07
N VAL A 156 3.18 13.60 -15.23
CA VAL A 156 2.27 13.99 -14.14
C VAL A 156 2.31 12.96 -13.00
N SER A 157 2.34 11.66 -13.33
CA SER A 157 2.42 10.59 -12.34
C SER A 157 3.73 10.65 -11.55
N LEU A 158 4.88 10.85 -12.21
CA LEU A 158 6.18 10.97 -11.55
C LEU A 158 6.26 12.22 -10.66
N VAL A 159 5.71 13.35 -11.10
CA VAL A 159 5.61 14.57 -10.26
C VAL A 159 4.72 14.30 -9.05
N LEU A 160 3.57 13.64 -9.22
CA LEU A 160 2.69 13.29 -8.10
C LEU A 160 3.40 12.34 -7.11
N ILE A 161 4.12 11.34 -7.59
CA ILE A 161 4.94 10.44 -6.76
C ILE A 161 5.97 11.24 -5.95
N PHE A 162 6.69 12.17 -6.59
CA PHE A 162 7.63 13.06 -5.89
C PHE A 162 6.94 13.85 -4.78
N LEU A 163 5.81 14.50 -5.08
CA LEU A 163 5.09 15.34 -4.13
C LEU A 163 4.58 14.57 -2.90
N LEU A 164 4.16 13.33 -3.09
CA LEU A 164 3.65 12.47 -2.02
C LEU A 164 4.79 11.93 -1.14
N VAL A 165 5.88 11.47 -1.74
CA VAL A 165 6.97 10.78 -1.01
C VAL A 165 7.94 11.75 -0.35
N GLN A 166 8.19 12.94 -0.95
CA GLN A 166 9.19 13.88 -0.44
C GLN A 166 8.94 14.35 1.00
N ARG A 167 7.68 14.32 1.46
CA ARG A 167 7.29 14.85 2.79
C ARG A 167 7.97 14.12 3.94
N HIS A 168 8.35 12.86 3.74
CA HIS A 168 8.93 12.00 4.77
C HIS A 168 10.45 11.80 4.64
N CYS A 169 11.09 12.45 3.64
CA CYS A 169 12.49 12.23 3.28
C CYS A 169 13.43 13.32 3.84
N SER A 170 14.70 12.96 4.08
CA SER A 170 15.78 13.94 4.27
C SER A 170 15.98 14.83 3.04
N LEU A 171 16.61 16.00 3.19
CA LEU A 171 16.95 16.86 2.05
C LEU A 171 17.77 16.13 0.98
N VAL A 172 18.75 15.32 1.41
CA VAL A 172 19.59 14.51 0.52
C VAL A 172 18.72 13.49 -0.24
N SER A 173 17.86 12.76 0.48
CA SER A 173 16.95 11.78 -0.13
C SER A 173 15.91 12.45 -1.04
N LYS A 174 15.47 13.70 -0.76
CA LYS A 174 14.59 14.48 -1.66
C LYS A 174 15.27 14.78 -2.98
N ILE A 175 16.52 15.25 -2.95
CA ILE A 175 17.30 15.53 -4.16
C ILE A 175 17.55 14.23 -4.93
N ALA A 176 17.96 13.16 -4.23
CA ALA A 176 18.17 11.85 -4.84
C ALA A 176 16.88 11.29 -5.46
N LEU A 177 15.74 11.45 -4.80
CA LEU A 177 14.43 11.02 -5.32
C LEU A 177 14.04 11.82 -6.57
N ALA A 178 14.23 13.15 -6.57
CA ALA A 178 13.95 13.99 -7.73
C ALA A 178 14.79 13.57 -8.94
N LEU A 179 16.10 13.39 -8.75
CA LEU A 179 17.02 12.94 -9.79
C LEU A 179 16.72 11.51 -10.25
N GLY A 180 16.36 10.62 -9.32
CA GLY A 180 15.96 9.25 -9.61
C GLY A 180 14.69 9.19 -10.46
N LEU A 181 13.65 9.95 -10.11
CA LEU A 181 12.41 10.01 -10.89
C LEU A 181 12.60 10.65 -12.26
N LEU A 182 13.46 11.66 -12.36
CA LEU A 182 13.90 12.19 -13.66
C LEU A 182 14.62 11.11 -14.48
N GLY A 183 15.48 10.32 -13.83
CA GLY A 183 16.14 9.15 -14.41
C GLY A 183 15.14 8.11 -14.94
N VAL A 184 14.07 7.83 -14.19
CA VAL A 184 12.98 6.93 -14.64
C VAL A 184 12.34 7.46 -15.91
N TYR A 185 12.03 8.76 -15.98
CA TYR A 185 11.48 9.36 -17.20
C TYR A 185 12.47 9.26 -18.36
N SER A 186 13.76 9.56 -18.14
CA SER A 186 14.78 9.44 -19.18
C SER A 186 14.97 8.01 -19.67
N TYR A 187 14.88 7.01 -18.78
CA TYR A 187 14.90 5.59 -19.15
C TYR A 187 13.72 5.24 -20.06
N ARG A 188 12.50 5.69 -19.71
CA ARG A 188 11.31 5.44 -20.56
C ARG A 188 11.37 6.15 -21.90
N ALA A 189 12.02 7.31 -21.96
CA ALA A 189 12.30 7.99 -23.22
C ALA A 189 13.37 7.27 -24.05
N ALA A 190 14.43 6.76 -23.42
CA ALA A 190 15.52 6.03 -24.09
C ALA A 190 15.05 4.72 -24.73
N VAL A 191 14.16 3.99 -24.05
CA VAL A 191 13.50 2.78 -24.57
C VAL A 191 12.47 3.09 -25.66
N GLY A 192 12.05 4.36 -25.81
CA GLY A 192 11.13 4.80 -26.86
C GLY A 192 9.63 4.70 -26.52
N ASN A 193 9.30 4.47 -25.24
CA ASN A 193 7.91 4.43 -24.77
C ASN A 193 7.31 5.83 -24.64
N VAL A 194 8.15 6.82 -24.31
CA VAL A 194 7.73 8.19 -23.98
C VAL A 194 8.50 9.18 -24.86
N LEU A 195 7.85 10.28 -25.25
CA LEU A 195 8.47 11.34 -26.03
C LEU A 195 9.37 12.22 -25.14
N PHE A 196 10.55 12.58 -25.64
CA PHE A 196 11.40 13.52 -24.95
C PHE A 196 10.91 14.97 -25.20
N PRO A 197 10.67 15.80 -24.18
CA PRO A 197 10.13 17.16 -24.36
C PRO A 197 10.99 18.05 -25.27
N TRP A 198 12.29 17.81 -25.29
CA TRP A 198 13.27 18.64 -25.97
C TRP A 198 13.78 18.09 -27.31
N GLN A 199 13.24 16.97 -27.81
CA GLN A 199 13.84 16.29 -28.97
C GLN A 199 12.80 15.87 -30.02
N ARG A 200 12.74 16.63 -31.12
CA ARG A 200 12.01 16.30 -32.34
C ARG A 200 12.89 15.44 -33.25
N SER A 201 12.66 14.13 -33.21
CA SER A 201 13.14 13.12 -34.17
C SER A 201 14.58 12.57 -34.01
N SER A 202 14.66 11.24 -34.03
CA SER A 202 15.82 10.39 -34.36
C SER A 202 17.03 10.37 -33.40
N ARG A 203 16.85 9.89 -32.17
CA ARG A 203 17.91 9.13 -31.48
C ARG A 203 17.63 7.64 -31.68
N ALA A 204 18.64 6.84 -32.03
CA ALA A 204 18.47 5.39 -32.12
C ALA A 204 17.96 4.87 -30.77
N VAL A 205 16.90 4.03 -30.81
CA VAL A 205 16.33 3.42 -29.60
C VAL A 205 17.46 2.66 -28.90
N SER A 206 17.78 3.09 -27.68
CA SER A 206 18.78 2.44 -26.84
C SER A 206 18.08 1.39 -25.98
N LYS A 207 18.84 0.38 -25.54
CA LYS A 207 18.35 -0.56 -24.51
C LYS A 207 18.04 0.12 -23.17
N GLY A 208 18.48 1.38 -22.98
CA GLY A 208 18.21 2.16 -21.77
C GLY A 208 18.99 1.68 -20.54
N THR A 209 20.06 0.91 -20.74
CA THR A 209 20.78 0.22 -19.66
C THR A 209 21.51 1.20 -18.76
N VAL A 210 22.18 2.19 -19.34
CA VAL A 210 22.89 3.26 -18.60
C VAL A 210 21.91 4.11 -17.79
N GLU A 211 20.76 4.48 -18.37
CA GLU A 211 19.73 5.27 -17.69
C GLU A 211 19.12 4.51 -16.51
N ALA A 212 18.85 3.21 -16.66
CA ALA A 212 18.37 2.38 -15.57
C ALA A 212 19.43 2.19 -14.46
N GLN A 213 20.70 1.95 -14.84
CA GLN A 213 21.82 1.89 -13.89
C GLN A 213 21.98 3.19 -13.09
N PHE A 214 21.82 4.33 -13.73
CA PHE A 214 21.83 5.63 -13.07
C PHE A 214 20.73 5.73 -12.00
N VAL A 215 19.51 5.25 -12.28
CA VAL A 215 18.42 5.21 -11.29
C VAL A 215 18.76 4.28 -10.12
N TYR A 216 19.36 3.11 -10.38
CA TYR A 216 19.76 2.18 -9.32
C TYR A 216 20.75 2.79 -8.32
N VAL A 217 21.65 3.68 -8.75
CA VAL A 217 22.56 4.41 -7.84
C VAL A 217 21.77 5.24 -6.82
N PHE A 218 20.72 5.95 -7.26
CA PHE A 218 19.88 6.72 -6.33
C PHE A 218 19.03 5.83 -5.44
N VAL A 219 18.49 4.73 -5.97
CA VAL A 219 17.78 3.73 -5.16
C VAL A 219 18.67 3.24 -4.03
N LEU A 220 19.90 2.80 -4.35
CA LEU A 220 20.85 2.32 -3.35
C LEU A 220 21.27 3.41 -2.37
N GLY A 221 21.48 4.64 -2.84
CA GLY A 221 21.81 5.79 -1.98
C GLY A 221 20.71 6.15 -0.97
N ILE A 222 19.44 6.10 -1.39
CA ILE A 222 18.28 6.34 -0.51
C ILE A 222 18.15 5.20 0.51
N LEU A 223 18.24 3.95 0.06
CA LEU A 223 18.20 2.77 0.95
C LEU A 223 19.33 2.81 1.98
N PHE A 224 20.55 3.16 1.54
CA PHE A 224 21.70 3.30 2.43
C PHE A 224 21.49 4.40 3.48
N THR A 225 20.93 5.55 3.08
CA THR A 225 20.63 6.65 4.01
C THR A 225 19.62 6.19 5.08
N GLY A 226 18.57 5.46 4.67
CA GLY A 226 17.58 4.92 5.59
C GLY A 226 18.16 3.89 6.56
N VAL A 227 18.96 2.93 6.08
CA VAL A 227 19.64 1.93 6.94
C VAL A 227 20.63 2.60 7.88
N LYS A 228 21.40 3.57 7.41
CA LYS A 228 22.32 4.37 8.22
C LYS A 228 21.59 5.09 9.36
N ASP A 229 20.44 5.71 9.07
CA ASP A 229 19.64 6.41 10.08
C ASP A 229 19.06 5.42 11.11
N ARG A 230 18.71 4.20 10.68
CA ARG A 230 18.31 3.12 11.61
C ARG A 230 19.46 2.68 12.50
N LEU A 231 20.65 2.43 11.97
CA LEU A 231 21.83 2.05 12.77
C LEU A 231 22.22 3.16 13.75
N ARG A 232 22.22 4.41 13.31
CA ARG A 232 22.51 5.56 14.18
C ARG A 232 21.47 5.70 15.30
N SER A 233 20.21 5.37 15.03
CA SER A 233 19.16 5.39 16.06
C SER A 233 19.42 4.41 17.20
N GLN A 234 20.18 3.33 16.97
CA GLN A 234 20.52 2.35 17.99
C GLN A 234 21.53 2.90 19.01
N VAL A 235 22.52 3.67 18.56
CA VAL A 235 23.63 4.20 19.37
C VAL A 235 23.24 5.47 20.15
N MET A 236 22.15 6.13 19.77
CA MET A 236 21.77 7.42 20.33
C MET A 236 21.15 7.29 21.73
N SER A 237 21.67 8.06 22.69
CA SER A 237 21.25 8.05 24.11
C SER A 237 19.89 8.70 24.37
N SER A 238 19.50 9.70 23.57
CA SER A 238 18.18 10.35 23.67
C SER A 238 17.09 9.45 23.09
N ALA A 239 16.18 8.97 23.94
CA ALA A 239 15.06 8.11 23.55
C ALA A 239 14.11 8.78 22.54
N VAL A 240 13.90 10.10 22.66
CA VAL A 240 13.01 10.88 21.78
C VAL A 240 13.62 11.03 20.40
N ASP A 241 14.91 11.38 20.31
CA ASP A 241 15.59 11.57 19.02
C ASP A 241 15.85 10.24 18.33
N SER A 242 16.17 9.20 19.10
CA SER A 242 16.30 7.83 18.61
C SER A 242 15.02 7.35 17.91
N ARG A 243 13.85 7.61 18.51
CA ARG A 243 12.56 7.23 17.91
C ARG A 243 12.26 8.00 16.63
N ARG A 244 12.50 9.32 16.60
CA ARG A 244 12.30 10.14 15.40
C ARG A 244 13.20 9.66 14.26
N LEU A 245 14.47 9.38 14.56
CA LEU A 245 15.42 8.89 13.57
C LEU A 245 15.07 7.48 13.07
N LYS A 246 14.59 6.59 13.96
CA LYS A 246 14.06 5.26 13.58
C LYS A 246 12.89 5.37 12.61
N SER A 247 11.90 6.20 12.92
CA SER A 247 10.74 6.40 12.04
C SER A 247 11.15 6.99 10.69
N ARG A 248 12.00 8.03 10.70
CA ARG A 248 12.52 8.64 9.47
C ARG A 248 13.30 7.65 8.60
N GLY A 249 14.18 6.84 9.19
CA GLY A 249 14.91 5.81 8.45
C GLY A 249 14.00 4.79 7.77
N LEU A 250 12.88 4.41 8.40
CA LEU A 250 11.87 3.54 7.79
C LEU A 250 11.19 4.20 6.57
N TRP A 251 10.82 5.46 6.70
CA TRP A 251 10.25 6.23 5.60
C TRP A 251 11.24 6.42 4.44
N GLU A 252 12.54 6.57 4.73
CA GLU A 252 13.58 6.61 3.71
C GLU A 252 13.72 5.27 2.98
N VAL A 253 13.74 4.14 3.69
CA VAL A 253 13.74 2.81 3.06
C VAL A 253 12.49 2.63 2.18
N TYR A 254 11.32 3.00 2.68
CA TYR A 254 10.07 2.98 1.92
C TYR A 254 10.17 3.84 0.64
N SER A 255 10.73 5.04 0.72
CA SER A 255 10.93 5.90 -0.46
C SER A 255 11.87 5.29 -1.51
N GLY A 256 12.91 4.56 -1.07
CA GLY A 256 13.80 3.82 -1.96
C GLY A 256 13.10 2.68 -2.68
N VAL A 257 12.24 1.93 -1.96
CA VAL A 257 11.40 0.87 -2.56
C VAL A 257 10.41 1.46 -3.57
N VAL A 258 9.79 2.61 -3.25
CA VAL A 258 8.90 3.31 -4.20
C VAL A 258 9.62 3.72 -5.48
N LEU A 259 10.84 4.28 -5.36
CA LEU A 259 11.64 4.65 -6.53
C LEU A 259 12.01 3.42 -7.37
N LEU A 260 12.36 2.31 -6.72
CA LEU A 260 12.64 1.05 -7.39
C LEU A 260 11.40 0.53 -8.13
N VAL A 261 10.22 0.51 -7.49
CA VAL A 261 8.97 0.11 -8.14
C VAL A 261 8.63 1.04 -9.31
N ALA A 262 8.86 2.35 -9.20
CA ALA A 262 8.66 3.31 -10.29
C ALA A 262 9.55 3.02 -11.51
N LEU A 263 10.80 2.57 -11.27
CA LEU A 263 11.70 2.14 -12.34
C LEU A 263 11.20 0.85 -13.02
N LEU A 264 10.64 -0.08 -12.25
CA LEU A 264 10.19 -1.38 -12.76
C LEU A 264 8.86 -1.30 -13.51
N PHE A 265 7.91 -0.49 -13.04
CA PHE A 265 6.60 -0.35 -13.66
C PHE A 265 6.66 0.28 -15.04
N ARG A 266 6.01 -0.37 -16.02
CA ARG A 266 5.82 0.18 -17.37
C ARG A 266 5.16 1.56 -17.32
N ALA A 267 5.37 2.37 -18.36
CA ALA A 267 4.93 3.76 -18.40
C ALA A 267 3.41 3.92 -18.15
N HIS A 268 2.58 3.02 -18.67
CA HIS A 268 1.12 3.04 -18.47
C HIS A 268 0.69 2.66 -17.04
N ASN A 269 1.56 2.00 -16.26
CA ASN A 269 1.31 1.59 -14.87
C ASN A 269 1.85 2.59 -13.82
N LEU A 270 2.58 3.63 -14.23
CA LEU A 270 3.00 4.71 -13.34
C LEU A 270 1.81 5.44 -12.65
N PRO A 271 0.66 5.67 -13.32
CA PRO A 271 -0.53 6.19 -12.66
C PRO A 271 -1.05 5.27 -11.55
N THR A 272 -0.97 3.94 -11.74
CA THR A 272 -1.36 2.96 -10.71
C THR A 272 -0.53 3.12 -9.45
N LEU A 273 0.79 3.30 -9.60
CA LEU A 273 1.67 3.59 -8.47
C LEU A 273 1.32 4.92 -7.80
N ALA A 274 1.12 5.98 -8.58
CA ALA A 274 0.78 7.30 -8.05
C ALA A 274 -0.56 7.28 -7.26
N CYS A 275 -1.59 6.61 -7.78
CA CYS A 275 -2.86 6.41 -7.08
C CYS A 275 -2.70 5.54 -5.82
N CYS A 276 -1.84 4.53 -5.83
CA CYS A 276 -1.52 3.72 -4.65
C CYS A 276 -0.98 4.60 -3.50
N LEU A 277 0.01 5.43 -3.80
CA LEU A 277 0.61 6.34 -2.82
C LEU A 277 -0.38 7.42 -2.36
N LEU A 278 -1.22 7.92 -3.28
CA LEU A 278 -2.26 8.89 -2.95
C LEU A 278 -3.25 8.30 -1.96
N ILE A 279 -3.78 7.10 -2.22
CA ILE A 279 -4.72 6.39 -1.35
C ILE A 279 -4.07 6.12 0.02
N GLN A 280 -2.82 5.64 0.04
CA GLN A 280 -2.09 5.43 1.31
C GLN A 280 -2.00 6.73 2.13
N THR A 281 -1.66 7.84 1.47
CA THR A 281 -1.50 9.15 2.13
C THR A 281 -2.83 9.68 2.69
N ILE A 282 -3.90 9.70 1.89
CA ILE A 282 -5.20 10.23 2.32
C ILE A 282 -5.83 9.35 3.41
N MET A 283 -5.75 8.03 3.28
CA MET A 283 -6.29 7.10 4.27
C MET A 283 -5.52 7.17 5.59
N ALA A 284 -4.19 7.29 5.53
CA ALA A 284 -3.37 7.44 6.74
C ALA A 284 -3.63 8.76 7.46
N GLN A 285 -3.76 9.87 6.74
CA GLN A 285 -3.93 11.20 7.32
C GLN A 285 -5.33 11.43 7.88
N PHE A 286 -6.36 11.07 7.13
CA PHE A 286 -7.75 11.45 7.45
C PHE A 286 -8.57 10.34 8.10
N ILE A 287 -8.20 9.06 7.88
CA ILE A 287 -8.96 7.92 8.39
C ILE A 287 -8.22 7.26 9.56
N TRP A 288 -7.11 6.56 9.33
CA TRP A 288 -6.49 5.72 10.36
C TRP A 288 -5.95 6.50 11.56
N LYS A 289 -5.37 7.70 11.35
CA LYS A 289 -4.90 8.54 12.46
C LYS A 289 -6.04 9.13 13.30
N LYS A 290 -7.21 9.38 12.69
CA LYS A 290 -8.30 10.14 13.32
C LYS A 290 -9.35 9.25 13.97
N LEU A 291 -9.66 8.11 13.33
CA LEU A 291 -10.71 7.21 13.82
C LEU A 291 -10.22 6.21 14.86
N HIS A 292 -8.94 6.27 15.22
CA HIS A 292 -8.30 5.46 16.27
C HIS A 292 -8.62 3.95 16.18
N TYR A 293 -8.59 3.42 14.95
CA TYR A 293 -8.75 1.99 14.72
C TYR A 293 -7.67 1.17 15.42
N ASP A 294 -8.03 -0.05 15.80
CA ASP A 294 -7.07 -0.96 16.41
C ASP A 294 -5.99 -1.41 15.40
N ALA A 295 -4.87 -1.91 15.93
CA ALA A 295 -3.77 -2.43 15.12
C ALA A 295 -4.23 -3.59 14.22
N ALA A 296 -5.13 -4.47 14.70
CA ALA A 296 -5.67 -5.56 13.90
C ALA A 296 -6.54 -5.04 12.74
N GLN A 297 -7.51 -4.16 13.02
CA GLN A 297 -8.36 -3.54 11.99
C GLN A 297 -7.53 -2.84 10.91
N THR A 298 -6.56 -2.02 11.34
CA THR A 298 -5.65 -1.31 10.43
C THR A 298 -4.87 -2.30 9.56
N THR A 299 -4.39 -3.40 10.13
CA THR A 299 -3.64 -4.44 9.42
C THR A 299 -4.50 -5.15 8.37
N ILE A 300 -5.73 -5.54 8.71
CA ILE A 300 -6.65 -6.20 7.76
C ILE A 300 -6.95 -5.26 6.59
N MET A 301 -7.24 -3.99 6.87
CA MET A 301 -7.49 -3.00 5.82
C MET A 301 -6.27 -2.84 4.89
N HIS A 302 -5.06 -2.72 5.44
CA HIS A 302 -3.84 -2.64 4.62
C HIS A 302 -3.62 -3.89 3.78
N TYR A 303 -3.92 -5.07 4.32
CA TYR A 303 -3.86 -6.34 3.58
C TYR A 303 -4.85 -6.34 2.40
N TRP A 304 -6.11 -5.97 2.63
CA TRP A 304 -7.14 -5.91 1.58
C TRP A 304 -6.77 -4.93 0.46
N PHE A 305 -6.28 -3.74 0.81
CA PHE A 305 -5.76 -2.81 -0.19
C PHE A 305 -4.56 -3.40 -0.94
N GLY A 306 -3.62 -4.04 -0.24
CA GLY A 306 -2.47 -4.71 -0.86
C GLY A 306 -2.90 -5.74 -1.91
N GLN A 307 -3.87 -6.60 -1.58
CA GLN A 307 -4.42 -7.59 -2.52
C GLN A 307 -5.15 -6.93 -3.68
N ALA A 308 -5.96 -5.89 -3.45
CA ALA A 308 -6.62 -5.18 -4.54
C ALA A 308 -5.60 -4.50 -5.49
N PHE A 309 -4.53 -3.92 -4.95
CA PHE A 309 -3.46 -3.31 -5.74
C PHE A 309 -2.60 -4.31 -6.50
N PHE A 310 -2.55 -5.58 -6.09
CA PHE A 310 -2.00 -6.64 -6.94
C PHE A 310 -2.76 -6.71 -8.28
N TYR A 311 -4.10 -6.72 -8.23
CA TYR A 311 -4.95 -6.76 -9.41
C TYR A 311 -5.03 -5.43 -10.17
N PHE A 312 -5.06 -4.27 -9.50
CA PHE A 312 -5.06 -2.97 -10.20
C PHE A 312 -3.83 -2.73 -11.10
N GLN A 313 -2.74 -3.49 -10.92
CA GLN A 313 -1.58 -3.47 -11.82
C GLN A 313 -1.79 -4.22 -13.14
N GLY A 314 -2.89 -4.95 -13.29
CA GLY A 314 -3.17 -5.85 -14.42
C GLY A 314 -2.71 -7.29 -14.20
N ASN A 315 -2.26 -7.64 -12.99
CA ASN A 315 -1.94 -9.04 -12.67
C ASN A 315 -3.21 -9.88 -12.56
N SER A 316 -3.07 -11.19 -12.76
CA SER A 316 -4.14 -12.17 -12.55
C SER A 316 -3.57 -13.44 -11.91
N ASN A 317 -4.44 -14.40 -11.59
CA ASN A 317 -4.00 -15.72 -11.12
C ASN A 317 -3.43 -16.61 -12.24
N ASN A 318 -3.32 -16.11 -13.47
CA ASN A 318 -2.66 -16.80 -14.58
C ASN A 318 -1.17 -16.43 -14.63
N ILE A 319 -0.30 -17.42 -14.80
CA ILE A 319 1.15 -17.24 -14.92
C ILE A 319 1.54 -16.40 -16.14
N GLY A 320 0.70 -16.38 -17.19
CA GLY A 320 0.92 -15.57 -18.38
C GLY A 320 0.89 -14.06 -18.14
N THR A 321 0.39 -13.60 -16.99
CA THR A 321 0.39 -12.17 -16.64
C THR A 321 1.67 -11.69 -15.94
N VAL A 322 2.58 -12.60 -15.60
CA VAL A 322 3.89 -12.22 -15.01
C VAL A 322 4.79 -11.60 -16.07
N ASP A 323 5.17 -10.34 -15.87
CA ASP A 323 6.06 -9.63 -16.78
C ASP A 323 7.54 -9.91 -16.51
N ILE A 324 8.08 -10.94 -17.17
CA ILE A 324 9.48 -11.35 -17.06
C ILE A 324 10.43 -10.30 -17.65
N SER A 325 9.95 -9.43 -18.56
CA SER A 325 10.81 -8.42 -19.20
C SER A 325 11.40 -7.42 -18.19
N VAL A 326 10.74 -7.25 -17.05
CA VAL A 326 11.19 -6.39 -15.96
C VAL A 326 12.47 -6.93 -15.29
N GLY A 327 12.71 -8.24 -15.35
CA GLY A 327 13.93 -8.86 -14.85
C GLY A 327 15.21 -8.42 -15.58
N PHE A 328 15.08 -7.77 -16.75
CA PHE A 328 16.21 -7.33 -17.57
C PHE A 328 16.48 -5.82 -17.48
N VAL A 329 15.72 -5.09 -16.66
CA VAL A 329 15.88 -3.63 -16.52
C VAL A 329 17.28 -3.30 -15.99
N GLY A 330 18.09 -2.60 -16.80
CA GLY A 330 19.45 -2.19 -16.43
C GLY A 330 20.53 -3.26 -16.58
N LEU A 331 20.22 -4.42 -17.17
CA LEU A 331 21.17 -5.52 -17.40
C LEU A 331 21.42 -5.71 -18.91
N ASP A 332 22.69 -5.80 -19.30
CA ASP A 332 23.07 -6.08 -20.70
C ASP A 332 23.00 -7.57 -21.04
N SER A 333 23.17 -8.44 -20.04
CA SER A 333 23.13 -9.90 -20.13
C SER A 333 22.23 -10.49 -19.04
N TYR A 334 21.63 -11.65 -19.32
CA TYR A 334 20.83 -12.36 -18.32
C TYR A 334 21.69 -12.77 -17.12
N VAL A 335 21.26 -12.37 -15.93
CA VAL A 335 21.76 -12.86 -14.66
C VAL A 335 20.56 -13.35 -13.86
N GLU A 336 20.58 -14.60 -13.46
CA GLU A 336 19.43 -15.29 -12.87
C GLU A 336 18.91 -14.62 -11.60
N ALA A 337 19.79 -14.39 -10.61
CA ALA A 337 19.36 -13.89 -9.30
C ALA A 337 18.71 -12.48 -9.36
N PRO A 338 19.31 -11.46 -10.02
CA PRO A 338 18.65 -10.16 -10.19
C PRO A 338 17.36 -10.26 -11.00
N ALA A 339 17.33 -11.09 -12.05
CA ALA A 339 16.13 -11.21 -12.88
C ALA A 339 14.94 -11.78 -12.09
N ILE A 340 15.16 -12.81 -11.27
CA ILE A 340 14.13 -13.38 -10.39
C ILE A 340 13.70 -12.34 -9.36
N PHE A 341 14.64 -11.66 -8.71
CA PHE A 341 14.34 -10.65 -7.69
C PHE A 341 13.52 -9.48 -8.25
N LEU A 342 13.93 -8.90 -9.36
CA LEU A 342 13.25 -7.75 -9.98
C LEU A 342 11.87 -8.14 -10.51
N THR A 343 11.74 -9.34 -11.12
CA THR A 343 10.45 -9.85 -11.57
C THR A 343 9.50 -10.01 -10.38
N ALA A 344 9.92 -10.72 -9.33
CA ALA A 344 9.11 -10.90 -8.12
C ALA A 344 8.74 -9.55 -7.47
N LEU A 345 9.70 -8.63 -7.35
CA LEU A 345 9.45 -7.30 -6.79
C LEU A 345 8.40 -6.52 -7.60
N SER A 346 8.47 -6.60 -8.94
CA SER A 346 7.51 -5.93 -9.82
C SER A 346 6.12 -6.54 -9.75
N THR A 347 6.02 -7.87 -9.75
CA THR A 347 4.74 -8.59 -9.70
C THR A 347 4.01 -8.36 -8.38
N TYR A 348 4.73 -8.38 -7.27
CA TYR A 348 4.16 -8.24 -5.92
C TYR A 348 4.32 -6.83 -5.33
N ALA A 349 4.59 -5.83 -6.17
CA ALA A 349 4.81 -4.45 -5.73
C ALA A 349 3.64 -3.88 -4.92
N GLY A 350 2.40 -4.11 -5.36
CA GLY A 350 1.19 -3.67 -4.64
C GLY A 350 1.14 -4.15 -3.18
N PRO A 351 1.05 -5.47 -2.92
CA PRO A 351 1.07 -6.01 -1.56
C PRO A 351 2.30 -5.58 -0.76
N LEU A 352 3.49 -5.55 -1.37
CA LEU A 352 4.72 -5.16 -0.68
C LEU A 352 4.70 -3.70 -0.22
N LEU A 353 4.29 -2.77 -1.09
CA LEU A 353 4.20 -1.35 -0.76
C LEU A 353 3.19 -1.11 0.37
N TRP A 354 2.05 -1.78 0.35
CA TRP A 354 1.05 -1.70 1.40
C TRP A 354 1.53 -2.27 2.74
N ALA A 355 2.29 -3.37 2.71
CA ALA A 355 2.88 -3.95 3.91
C ALA A 355 4.02 -3.09 4.49
N CYS A 356 4.88 -2.51 3.63
CA CYS A 356 5.90 -1.56 4.05
C CYS A 356 5.28 -0.27 4.63
N HIS A 357 4.19 0.21 4.04
CA HIS A 357 3.45 1.36 4.56
C HIS A 357 2.83 1.04 5.94
N LEU A 358 2.22 -0.14 6.11
CA LEU A 358 1.69 -0.58 7.41
C LEU A 358 2.78 -0.53 8.50
N LEU A 359 3.98 -1.01 8.18
CA LEU A 359 5.12 -0.96 9.10
C LEU A 359 5.48 0.48 9.48
N CYS A 360 5.60 1.37 8.49
CA CYS A 360 5.91 2.78 8.72
C CYS A 360 4.82 3.45 9.56
N PHE A 361 3.56 3.14 9.28
CA PHE A 361 2.39 3.66 9.98
C PHE A 361 2.34 3.23 11.45
N LEU A 362 2.40 1.92 11.72
CA LEU A 362 2.36 1.38 13.09
C LEU A 362 3.59 1.82 13.91
N SER A 363 4.76 1.91 13.27
CA SER A 363 5.99 2.38 13.93
C SER A 363 5.93 3.88 14.29
N SER A 364 5.18 4.68 13.52
CA SER A 364 5.02 6.11 13.74
C SER A 364 4.01 6.47 14.84
N GLN A 365 3.15 5.57 15.29
CA GLN A 365 2.14 5.87 16.31
C GLN A 365 2.76 5.99 17.71
N ARG A 366 2.67 7.18 18.33
CA ARG A 366 3.43 7.57 19.54
C ARG A 366 3.18 6.68 20.77
N ASP A 367 1.93 6.25 20.99
CA ASP A 367 1.50 5.65 22.26
C ASP A 367 1.33 4.13 22.21
N ARG A 368 1.17 3.54 21.00
CA ARG A 368 0.87 2.11 20.81
C ARG A 368 1.88 1.35 19.97
N ALA A 369 2.99 1.97 19.54
CA ALA A 369 3.86 1.37 18.53
C ALA A 369 4.49 0.02 18.91
N GLY A 370 4.70 -0.31 20.19
CA GLY A 370 5.28 -1.60 20.61
C GLY A 370 4.28 -2.74 20.46
N MET A 371 3.25 -2.74 21.30
CA MET A 371 2.16 -3.72 21.26
C MET A 371 1.46 -3.76 19.89
N GLY A 372 1.27 -2.61 19.24
CA GLY A 372 0.63 -2.53 17.93
C GLY A 372 1.45 -3.16 16.80
N LEU A 373 2.79 -3.13 16.88
CA LEU A 373 3.64 -3.74 15.85
C LEU A 373 3.65 -5.26 15.96
N GLY A 374 3.77 -5.80 17.18
CA GLY A 374 3.66 -7.24 17.43
C GLY A 374 2.30 -7.79 17.05
N HIS A 375 1.21 -7.15 17.50
CA HIS A 375 -0.16 -7.54 17.14
C HIS A 375 -0.40 -7.42 15.63
N GLY A 376 0.08 -6.35 14.99
CA GLY A 376 -0.01 -6.18 13.54
C GLY A 376 0.75 -7.25 12.78
N SER A 377 1.98 -7.58 13.18
CA SER A 377 2.77 -8.66 12.56
C SER A 377 2.08 -10.02 12.69
N TYR A 378 1.56 -10.33 13.87
CA TYR A 378 0.84 -11.58 14.11
C TYR A 378 -0.44 -11.66 13.28
N CYS A 379 -1.24 -10.58 13.26
CA CYS A 379 -2.44 -10.48 12.45
C CYS A 379 -2.13 -10.63 10.95
N PHE A 380 -1.10 -9.94 10.45
CA PHE A 380 -0.67 -10.04 9.06
C PHE A 380 -0.23 -11.45 8.67
N ALA A 381 0.49 -12.14 9.57
CA ALA A 381 0.87 -13.54 9.38
C ALA A 381 -0.37 -14.45 9.29
N LEU A 382 -1.35 -14.29 10.18
CA LEU A 382 -2.59 -15.09 10.17
C LEU A 382 -3.43 -14.87 8.91
N LEU A 383 -3.57 -13.61 8.47
CA LEU A 383 -4.29 -13.24 7.24
C LEU A 383 -3.74 -13.95 6.00
N ARG A 384 -2.46 -14.31 6.02
CA ARG A 384 -1.81 -15.02 4.92
C ARG A 384 -1.74 -16.54 5.15
N SER A 385 -1.45 -16.99 6.35
CA SER A 385 -1.24 -18.41 6.64
C SER A 385 -2.55 -19.20 6.59
N ILE A 386 -3.67 -18.65 7.08
CA ILE A 386 -4.96 -19.36 7.10
C ILE A 386 -5.44 -19.67 5.68
N PRO A 387 -5.54 -18.70 4.74
CA PRO A 387 -5.94 -19.02 3.37
C PRO A 387 -4.94 -19.92 2.66
N ALA A 388 -3.63 -19.79 2.93
CA ALA A 388 -2.62 -20.65 2.31
C ALA A 388 -2.77 -22.12 2.72
N VAL A 389 -2.95 -22.39 4.02
CA VAL A 389 -3.18 -23.77 4.52
C VAL A 389 -4.48 -24.33 3.97
N PHE A 390 -5.57 -23.55 4.01
CA PHE A 390 -6.85 -23.95 3.44
C PHE A 390 -6.70 -24.30 1.95
N TYR A 391 -5.98 -23.46 1.19
CA TYR A 391 -5.78 -23.66 -0.23
C TYR A 391 -4.95 -24.92 -0.54
N VAL A 392 -3.88 -25.18 0.23
CA VAL A 392 -3.08 -26.40 0.07
C VAL A 392 -3.91 -27.65 0.31
N VAL A 393 -4.73 -27.66 1.37
CA VAL A 393 -5.65 -28.78 1.67
C VAL A 393 -6.63 -28.97 0.51
N LEU A 394 -7.24 -27.88 0.04
CA LEU A 394 -8.21 -27.91 -1.05
C LEU A 394 -7.61 -28.43 -2.35
N VAL A 395 -6.45 -27.92 -2.78
CA VAL A 395 -5.77 -28.37 -4.00
C VAL A 395 -5.38 -29.84 -3.90
N THR A 396 -5.00 -30.30 -2.70
CA THR A 396 -4.70 -31.72 -2.45
C THR A 396 -5.97 -32.58 -2.57
N SER A 397 -7.10 -32.14 -2.01
CA SER A 397 -8.39 -32.83 -2.12
C SER A 397 -8.92 -32.85 -3.55
N LEU A 398 -8.75 -31.75 -4.29
CA LEU A 398 -9.21 -31.58 -5.67
C LEU A 398 -8.16 -31.97 -6.73
N ARG A 399 -7.15 -32.78 -6.37
CA ARG A 399 -6.04 -33.14 -7.28
C ARG A 399 -6.45 -33.78 -8.61
N TYR A 400 -7.64 -34.38 -8.68
CA TYR A 400 -8.20 -34.99 -9.90
C TYR A 400 -9.30 -34.14 -10.55
N HIS A 401 -9.50 -32.90 -10.10
CA HIS A 401 -10.45 -31.97 -10.67
C HIS A 401 -10.00 -31.47 -12.04
N LEU A 402 -10.94 -31.27 -12.97
CA LEU A 402 -10.69 -30.93 -14.37
C LEU A 402 -9.78 -29.68 -14.54
N PHE A 403 -9.94 -28.70 -13.65
CA PHE A 403 -9.23 -27.42 -13.71
C PHE A 403 -7.93 -27.37 -12.86
N ILE A 404 -7.42 -28.53 -12.40
CA ILE A 404 -6.25 -28.59 -11.50
C ILE A 404 -5.01 -27.89 -12.10
N TRP A 405 -4.75 -28.08 -13.40
CA TRP A 405 -3.57 -27.55 -14.08
C TRP A 405 -3.76 -26.12 -14.61
N SER A 406 -4.98 -25.73 -14.97
CA SER A 406 -5.26 -24.43 -15.59
C SER A 406 -5.57 -23.33 -14.57
N VAL A 407 -6.18 -23.67 -13.44
CA VAL A 407 -6.64 -22.69 -12.43
C VAL A 407 -5.94 -22.89 -11.10
N PHE A 408 -6.01 -24.10 -10.53
CA PHE A 408 -5.57 -24.35 -9.16
C PHE A 408 -4.04 -24.33 -9.00
N SER A 409 -3.30 -24.98 -9.90
CA SER A 409 -1.84 -25.05 -9.84
C SER A 409 -1.15 -23.69 -10.06
N PRO A 410 -1.51 -22.87 -11.07
CA PRO A 410 -0.96 -21.52 -11.21
C PRO A 410 -1.23 -20.67 -9.96
N LYS A 411 -2.45 -20.73 -9.42
CA LYS A 411 -2.79 -20.02 -8.19
C LYS A 411 -1.96 -20.52 -7.01
N LEU A 412 -1.73 -21.83 -6.86
CA LEU A 412 -0.89 -22.37 -5.78
C LEU A 412 0.54 -21.77 -5.80
N LEU A 413 1.11 -21.55 -6.99
CA LEU A 413 2.41 -20.88 -7.13
C LEU A 413 2.36 -19.43 -6.66
N TYR A 414 1.30 -18.68 -7.03
CA TYR A 414 1.09 -17.32 -6.52
C TYR A 414 0.94 -17.32 -4.99
N GLU A 415 0.17 -18.26 -4.43
CA GLU A 415 -0.04 -18.39 -2.98
C GLU A 415 1.27 -18.71 -2.24
N ALA A 416 2.13 -19.57 -2.81
CA ALA A 416 3.45 -19.87 -2.26
C ALA A 416 4.35 -18.64 -2.24
N MET A 417 4.43 -17.89 -3.35
CA MET A 417 5.22 -16.67 -3.44
C MET A 417 4.70 -15.54 -2.54
N HIS A 418 3.37 -15.34 -2.47
CA HIS A 418 2.77 -14.41 -1.52
C HIS A 418 3.12 -14.77 -0.07
N THR A 419 3.13 -16.06 0.27
CA THR A 419 3.51 -16.54 1.61
C THR A 419 4.99 -16.27 1.89
N LEU A 420 5.89 -16.49 0.92
CA LEU A 420 7.31 -16.19 1.05
C LEU A 420 7.57 -14.70 1.28
N ILE A 421 6.94 -13.83 0.48
CA ILE A 421 7.07 -12.38 0.61
C ILE A 421 6.51 -11.91 1.95
N THR A 422 5.35 -12.43 2.36
CA THR A 422 4.75 -12.12 3.66
C THR A 422 5.64 -12.56 4.81
N ALA A 423 6.24 -13.75 4.72
CA ALA A 423 7.19 -14.23 5.72
C ALA A 423 8.41 -13.30 5.82
N ALA A 424 8.99 -12.87 4.70
CA ALA A 424 10.10 -11.91 4.69
C ALA A 424 9.70 -10.56 5.34
N VAL A 425 8.49 -10.07 5.07
CA VAL A 425 7.97 -8.86 5.71
C VAL A 425 7.76 -9.08 7.21
N CYS A 426 7.14 -10.18 7.63
CA CYS A 426 6.96 -10.50 9.06
C CYS A 426 8.30 -10.61 9.80
N LEU A 427 9.33 -11.22 9.19
CA LEU A 427 10.68 -11.24 9.76
C LEU A 427 11.26 -9.84 9.93
N PHE A 428 10.97 -8.94 8.99
CA PHE A 428 11.35 -7.54 9.15
C PHE A 428 10.58 -6.88 10.30
N PHE A 429 9.26 -7.10 10.43
CA PHE A 429 8.45 -6.61 11.55
C PHE A 429 8.99 -7.10 12.91
N THR A 430 9.32 -8.38 13.04
CA THR A 430 9.84 -8.95 14.29
C THR A 430 11.24 -8.41 14.61
N PHE A 431 12.11 -8.26 13.61
CA PHE A 431 13.40 -7.57 13.79
C PHE A 431 13.20 -6.12 14.27
N MET A 432 12.20 -5.41 13.75
CA MET A 432 11.86 -4.05 14.21
C MET A 432 11.36 -4.00 15.66
N ASP A 433 10.70 -5.05 16.13
CA ASP A 433 10.13 -5.15 17.48
C ASP A 433 11.19 -5.57 18.52
N GLN A 434 12.02 -6.58 18.20
CA GLN A 434 13.10 -7.07 19.09
C GLN A 434 14.11 -5.98 19.47
N GLU A 435 14.43 -5.08 18.54
CA GLU A 435 15.28 -3.91 18.83
C GLU A 435 14.73 -2.99 19.93
N ARG A 436 13.44 -3.07 20.28
CA ARG A 436 12.84 -2.26 21.35
C ARG A 436 12.90 -2.93 22.71
N SER A 437 12.74 -4.25 22.78
CA SER A 437 12.78 -5.01 24.05
C SER A 437 14.19 -5.16 24.63
N ALA A 438 15.23 -4.94 23.83
CA ALA A 438 16.63 -4.99 24.27
C ALA A 438 17.11 -3.70 24.97
N ARG A 439 16.25 -2.70 25.18
CA ARG A 439 16.58 -1.50 25.95
C ARG A 439 16.00 -1.64 27.37
N PRO A 440 16.83 -1.65 28.43
CA PRO A 440 16.37 -1.68 29.81
C PRO A 440 15.60 -0.43 30.21
#